data_AF-A0A0J9SDJ0-F1
#
_entry.id   AF-A0A0J9SDJ0-F1
#
_cell.length_a   1.000
_cell.length_b   1.000
_cell.length_c   1.000
_cell.angle_alpha   90.00
_cell.angle_beta   90.00
_cell.angle_gamma   90.00
#
_symmetry.space_group_name_H-M   'P 1'
#
loop_
_entity.id
_entity.type
_entity.pdbx_description
1 polymer ?
#
loop_
_entity_poly.entity_id
_entity_poly.type
_entity_poly.pdbx_seq_one_letter_code
_entity_poly.pdbx_strand_id
1 'polypeptide(L)'
;MSKDFSEARSHAEHNSDGKSKVEDDLISVAGSNCSSTKSNKRSLHSRNSSVHQLLARIAQEIDERKPSNVIHFIVDFLCKHYPEHLHGFEAIWNGDPDLEQERILVVEFFKQQKLPVEISVHFVNAGFDTVETLCTLSANALDDIEKFNNTRWLPGHKVRLQQTFNDITSRVRVFKEQRDDLIKSVKHRFVGSATPRLLNSVVLPKVASPMMLPAHQHPPFGVPRRAANYVAVDKVVRPPYVYKR
;
A
#
# COMPACT_ATOMS: atom_id res chain seq x y z
N MET A 1 -61.86 -0.22 3.77
CA MET A 1 -62.26 -0.94 4.99
C MET A 1 -61.13 -0.80 5.98
N SER A 2 -61.42 -0.10 7.07
CA SER A 2 -60.49 0.30 8.14
C SER A 2 -60.14 -0.86 9.06
N LYS A 3 -58.96 -0.79 9.69
CA LYS A 3 -58.76 -1.15 11.10
C LYS A 3 -57.48 -0.54 11.63
N ASP A 4 -57.67 0.55 12.36
CA ASP A 4 -56.75 1.12 13.35
C ASP A 4 -56.58 0.17 14.53
N PHE A 5 -55.42 0.22 15.21
CA PHE A 5 -55.33 0.06 16.66
C PHE A 5 -54.11 0.83 17.21
N SER A 6 -54.42 1.73 18.14
CA SER A 6 -53.60 2.66 18.93
C SER A 6 -52.71 1.93 19.97
N GLU A 7 -51.49 2.41 20.27
CA GLU A 7 -51.09 3.30 21.40
C GLU A 7 -50.73 2.60 22.72
N ALA A 8 -49.51 2.86 23.25
CA ALA A 8 -49.24 3.32 24.63
C ALA A 8 -47.73 3.39 24.97
N ARG A 9 -47.35 4.49 25.63
CA ARG A 9 -46.05 4.84 26.23
C ARG A 9 -45.79 4.11 27.55
N SER A 10 -44.52 4.02 27.97
CA SER A 10 -44.11 4.46 29.33
C SER A 10 -42.60 4.59 29.51
N HIS A 11 -42.22 5.75 30.06
CA HIS A 11 -40.94 6.10 30.69
C HIS A 11 -40.61 5.20 31.89
N ALA A 12 -39.31 5.00 32.15
CA ALA A 12 -38.78 4.82 33.50
C ALA A 12 -37.36 5.41 33.58
N GLU A 13 -37.26 6.62 34.11
CA GLU A 13 -36.03 7.23 34.62
C GLU A 13 -35.76 6.67 36.02
N HIS A 14 -34.49 6.43 36.37
CA HIS A 14 -34.08 6.27 37.77
C HIS A 14 -32.79 7.06 38.01
N ASN A 15 -32.93 8.16 38.75
CA ASN A 15 -31.86 8.96 39.35
C ASN A 15 -31.49 8.40 40.73
N SER A 16 -30.20 8.46 41.07
CA SER A 16 -29.66 8.67 42.44
C SER A 16 -28.13 8.83 42.30
N ASP A 17 -27.62 10.05 42.10
CA ASP A 17 -27.15 10.98 43.13
C ASP A 17 -26.61 10.36 44.43
N GLY A 18 -25.30 10.55 44.64
CA GLY A 18 -24.54 10.14 45.81
C GLY A 18 -23.24 10.94 45.91
N LYS A 19 -23.36 12.27 46.04
CA LYS A 19 -22.28 13.17 46.47
C LYS A 19 -22.13 13.06 47.99
N SER A 20 -20.92 12.77 48.48
CA SER A 20 -20.49 13.17 49.81
C SER A 20 -19.08 13.75 49.74
N LYS A 21 -18.98 15.00 50.19
CA LYS A 21 -17.79 15.84 50.37
C LYS A 21 -17.40 15.77 51.85
N VAL A 22 -16.18 16.24 52.15
CA VAL A 22 -15.60 16.60 53.47
C VAL A 22 -15.14 15.37 54.31
N GLU A 23 -13.97 15.26 54.94
CA GLU A 23 -13.03 16.22 55.54
C GLU A 23 -11.55 15.79 55.45
N ASP A 24 -10.68 16.79 55.28
CA ASP A 24 -9.27 16.75 55.69
C ASP A 24 -9.21 16.75 57.22
N ASP A 25 -8.45 15.83 57.81
CA ASP A 25 -7.83 16.08 59.11
C ASP A 25 -6.48 15.33 59.20
N LEU A 26 -5.44 16.12 59.45
CA LEU A 26 -4.08 15.69 59.74
C LEU A 26 -3.88 15.60 61.26
N ILE A 27 -2.91 14.75 61.67
CA ILE A 27 -2.21 14.66 62.98
C ILE A 27 -2.93 13.78 64.03
N SER A 28 -2.39 12.75 64.70
CA SER A 28 -1.06 12.11 64.76
C SER A 28 -1.05 10.91 65.75
N VAL A 29 -0.16 9.94 65.48
CA VAL A 29 0.63 9.10 66.42
C VAL A 29 0.05 7.85 67.12
N ALA A 30 0.95 6.85 67.10
CA ALA A 30 1.13 5.69 67.98
C ALA A 30 0.39 4.37 67.67
N GLY A 31 1.13 3.50 66.97
CA GLY A 31 1.39 2.17 67.49
C GLY A 31 0.46 1.04 67.03
N SER A 32 0.83 0.38 65.94
CA SER A 32 0.79 -1.10 65.90
C SER A 32 1.50 -1.64 64.67
N ASN A 33 2.56 -2.40 64.93
CA ASN A 33 3.21 -3.25 63.96
C ASN A 33 2.27 -4.39 63.55
N CYS A 34 1.98 -4.53 62.26
CA CYS A 34 1.68 -5.84 61.69
C CYS A 34 2.27 -5.93 60.28
N SER A 35 3.12 -6.93 60.13
CA SER A 35 4.02 -7.20 59.02
C SER A 35 3.29 -7.70 57.78
N SER A 36 3.21 -6.89 56.70
CA SER A 36 2.88 -7.41 55.36
C SER A 36 3.32 -6.54 54.15
N THR A 37 4.04 -5.42 54.32
CA THR A 37 4.32 -4.48 53.21
C THR A 37 5.67 -4.63 52.48
N LYS A 38 6.53 -5.58 52.85
CA LYS A 38 7.88 -5.71 52.26
C LYS A 38 7.95 -6.46 50.92
N SER A 39 6.91 -7.21 50.52
CA SER A 39 6.86 -7.94 49.25
C SER A 39 6.42 -7.07 48.06
N ASN A 40 5.58 -6.04 48.29
CA ASN A 40 5.07 -5.17 47.23
C ASN A 40 6.07 -4.11 46.72
N LYS A 41 6.99 -3.62 47.57
CA LYS A 41 7.96 -2.59 47.15
C LYS A 41 9.00 -3.09 46.13
N ARG A 42 9.41 -4.36 46.22
CA ARG A 42 10.39 -4.94 45.27
C ARG A 42 9.78 -5.22 43.90
N SER A 43 8.54 -5.71 43.84
CA SER A 43 7.85 -5.95 42.56
C SER A 43 7.54 -4.65 41.82
N LEU A 44 7.16 -3.59 42.55
CA LEU A 44 6.95 -2.26 41.98
C LEU A 44 8.25 -1.65 41.42
N HIS A 45 9.36 -1.75 42.16
CA HIS A 45 10.66 -1.25 41.70
C HIS A 45 11.17 -2.02 40.47
N SER A 46 10.96 -3.34 40.44
CA SER A 46 11.28 -4.19 39.28
C SER A 46 10.40 -3.87 38.07
N ARG A 47 9.09 -3.67 38.25
CA ARG A 47 8.19 -3.30 37.15
C ARG A 47 8.55 -1.96 36.53
N ASN A 48 8.94 -0.99 37.36
CA ASN A 48 9.41 0.31 36.88
C ASN A 48 10.71 0.18 36.08
N SER A 49 11.61 -0.73 36.47
CA SER A 49 12.85 -0.97 35.71
C SER A 49 12.61 -1.54 34.31
N SER A 50 11.64 -2.44 34.14
CA SER A 50 11.27 -3.01 32.84
C SER A 50 10.64 -1.97 31.91
N VAL A 51 9.77 -1.10 32.45
CA VAL A 51 9.19 0.01 31.69
C VAL A 51 10.26 0.99 31.25
N HIS A 52 11.22 1.33 32.13
CA HIS A 52 12.33 2.20 31.76
C HIS A 52 13.21 1.60 30.65
N GLN A 53 13.47 0.30 30.67
CA GLN A 53 14.22 -0.38 29.61
C GLN A 53 13.47 -0.34 28.27
N LEU A 54 12.16 -0.56 28.26
CA LEU A 54 11.34 -0.45 27.06
C LEU A 54 11.40 0.97 26.48
N LEU A 55 11.19 1.98 27.32
CA LEU A 55 11.23 3.38 26.89
C LEU A 55 12.61 3.80 26.39
N ALA A 56 13.68 3.34 27.05
CA ALA A 56 15.05 3.60 26.60
C ALA A 56 15.32 2.99 25.22
N ARG A 57 14.84 1.76 24.98
CA ARG A 57 14.98 1.09 23.68
C ARG A 57 14.18 1.79 22.58
N ILE A 58 12.95 2.21 22.87
CA ILE A 58 12.11 2.98 21.93
C ILE A 58 12.79 4.32 21.60
N ALA A 59 13.30 5.04 22.61
CA ALA A 59 14.01 6.30 22.41
C ALA A 59 15.25 6.13 21.52
N GLN A 60 16.06 5.10 21.80
CA GLN A 60 17.23 4.77 20.97
C GLN A 60 16.83 4.52 19.50
N GLU A 61 15.80 3.72 19.24
CA GLU A 61 15.37 3.43 17.87
C GLU A 61 14.77 4.64 17.15
N ILE A 62 14.12 5.56 17.88
CA ILE A 62 13.67 6.84 17.33
C ILE A 62 14.87 7.71 16.93
N ASP A 63 15.90 7.79 17.77
CA ASP A 63 17.10 8.58 17.50
C ASP A 63 17.89 8.04 16.30
N GLU A 64 17.94 6.70 16.16
CA GLU A 64 18.60 6.01 15.05
C GLU A 64 17.85 6.17 13.73
N ARG A 65 16.52 5.95 13.72
CA ARG A 65 15.72 5.93 12.49
C ARG A 65 15.16 7.28 12.08
N LYS A 66 15.00 8.20 13.02
CA LYS A 66 14.41 9.53 12.84
C LYS A 66 13.08 9.49 12.07
N PRO A 67 12.07 8.74 12.56
CA PRO A 67 10.80 8.62 11.87
C PRO A 67 10.09 9.97 11.77
N SER A 68 9.48 10.23 10.61
CA SER A 68 8.67 11.45 10.40
C SER A 68 7.41 11.48 11.29
N ASN A 69 6.86 10.30 11.61
CA ASN A 69 5.75 10.13 12.55
C ASN A 69 6.19 9.22 13.69
N VAL A 70 6.58 9.84 14.81
CA VAL A 70 7.06 9.13 16.01
C VAL A 70 5.97 8.24 16.61
N ILE A 71 4.71 8.67 16.61
CA ILE A 71 3.61 7.90 17.21
C ILE A 71 3.37 6.62 16.42
N HIS A 72 3.24 6.72 15.10
CA HIS A 72 3.09 5.55 14.23
C HIS A 72 4.26 4.58 14.41
N PHE A 73 5.48 5.12 14.46
CA PHE A 73 6.68 4.32 14.69
C PHE A 73 6.65 3.57 16.02
N ILE A 74 6.22 4.21 17.11
CA ILE A 74 6.11 3.55 18.43
C ILE A 74 5.12 2.38 18.35
N VAL A 75 3.97 2.58 17.71
CA VAL A 75 2.97 1.51 17.56
C VAL A 75 3.51 0.37 16.71
N ASP A 76 4.12 0.66 15.55
CA ASP A 76 4.79 -0.35 14.71
C ASP A 76 5.84 -1.14 15.49
N PHE A 77 6.66 -0.43 16.27
CA PHE A 77 7.71 -1.03 17.07
C PHE A 77 7.15 -1.99 18.11
N LEU A 78 6.08 -1.60 18.80
CA LEU A 78 5.40 -2.45 19.78
C LEU A 78 4.77 -3.67 19.12
N CYS A 79 4.06 -3.48 17.99
CA CYS A 79 3.45 -4.57 17.22
C CYS A 79 4.49 -5.57 16.72
N LYS A 80 5.67 -5.09 16.32
CA LYS A 80 6.76 -5.95 15.81
C LYS A 80 7.51 -6.71 16.90
N HIS A 81 7.76 -6.07 18.03
CA HIS A 81 8.68 -6.61 19.06
C HIS A 81 7.97 -7.21 20.27
N TYR A 82 6.72 -6.83 20.51
CA TYR A 82 5.94 -7.27 21.68
C TYR A 82 4.50 -7.70 21.33
N PRO A 83 4.24 -8.46 20.24
CA PRO A 83 2.88 -8.79 19.81
C PRO A 83 2.07 -9.56 20.86
N GLU A 84 2.71 -10.47 21.61
CA GLU A 84 2.07 -11.26 22.68
C GLU A 84 1.51 -10.38 23.81
N HIS A 85 2.09 -9.20 24.03
CA HIS A 85 1.67 -8.26 25.07
C HIS A 85 0.52 -7.35 24.61
N LEU A 86 0.18 -7.40 23.32
CA LEU A 86 -0.83 -6.57 22.69
C LEU A 86 -2.14 -7.33 22.43
N HIS A 87 -2.24 -8.60 22.84
CA HIS A 87 -3.46 -9.41 22.80
C HIS A 87 -4.18 -9.40 21.44
N GLY A 88 -3.43 -9.51 20.34
CA GLY A 88 -3.96 -9.55 18.98
C GLY A 88 -4.17 -8.17 18.33
N PHE A 89 -3.85 -7.07 19.03
CA PHE A 89 -3.86 -5.75 18.40
C PHE A 89 -2.83 -5.63 17.27
N GLU A 90 -1.74 -6.41 17.27
CA GLU A 90 -0.78 -6.39 16.16
C GLU A 90 -1.44 -6.84 14.85
N ALA A 91 -2.34 -7.82 14.90
CA ALA A 91 -3.04 -8.32 13.73
C ALA A 91 -3.99 -7.26 13.16
N ILE A 92 -4.64 -6.49 14.04
CA ILE A 92 -5.51 -5.37 13.64
C ILE A 92 -4.67 -4.24 13.03
N TRP A 93 -3.54 -3.92 13.66
CA TRP A 93 -2.66 -2.82 13.24
C TRP A 93 -1.96 -3.11 11.90
N ASN A 94 -1.42 -4.32 11.74
CA ASN A 94 -0.72 -4.73 10.53
C ASN A 94 -1.69 -5.07 9.38
N GLY A 95 -2.95 -5.37 9.71
CA GLY A 95 -3.92 -5.91 8.77
C GLY A 95 -3.66 -7.37 8.42
N ASP A 96 -4.65 -8.00 7.80
CA ASP A 96 -4.52 -9.37 7.31
C ASP A 96 -3.64 -9.39 6.04
N PRO A 97 -2.48 -10.07 6.05
CA PRO A 97 -1.60 -10.14 4.89
C PRO A 97 -2.26 -10.83 3.69
N ASP A 98 -3.21 -11.74 3.91
CA ASP A 98 -3.90 -12.44 2.83
C ASP A 98 -4.85 -11.47 2.10
N LEU A 99 -5.53 -10.58 2.83
CA LEU A 99 -6.38 -9.55 2.22
C LEU A 99 -5.56 -8.55 1.39
N GLU A 100 -4.39 -8.12 1.88
CA GLU A 100 -3.52 -7.24 1.10
C GLU A 100 -2.99 -7.95 -0.15
N GLN A 101 -2.68 -9.24 -0.05
CA GLN A 101 -2.27 -10.05 -1.20
C GLN A 101 -3.40 -10.16 -2.25
N GLU A 102 -4.66 -10.30 -1.83
CA GLU A 102 -5.81 -10.29 -2.75
C GLU A 102 -5.97 -8.93 -3.46
N ARG A 103 -5.79 -7.82 -2.74
CA ARG A 103 -5.82 -6.47 -3.33
C ARG A 103 -4.71 -6.29 -4.37
N ILE A 104 -3.51 -6.81 -4.10
CA ILE A 104 -2.41 -6.83 -5.08
C ILE A 104 -2.80 -7.67 -6.31
N LEU A 105 -3.48 -8.81 -6.14
CA LEU A 105 -3.94 -9.63 -7.27
C LEU A 105 -4.97 -8.90 -8.12
N VAL A 106 -5.86 -8.11 -7.53
CA VAL A 106 -6.77 -7.21 -8.26
C VAL A 106 -5.96 -6.22 -9.10
N VAL A 107 -4.95 -5.56 -8.52
CA VAL A 107 -4.08 -4.63 -9.27
C VAL A 107 -3.39 -5.34 -10.44
N GLU A 108 -2.86 -6.54 -10.23
CA GLU A 108 -2.20 -7.35 -11.27
C GLU A 108 -3.16 -7.74 -12.38
N PHE A 109 -4.40 -8.12 -12.05
CA PHE A 109 -5.44 -8.41 -13.02
C PHE A 109 -5.69 -7.21 -13.93
N PHE A 110 -5.92 -6.02 -13.35
CA PHE A 110 -6.13 -4.79 -14.14
C PHE A 110 -4.93 -4.43 -15.01
N LYS A 111 -3.72 -4.62 -14.51
CA LYS A 111 -2.48 -4.42 -15.27
C LYS A 111 -2.41 -5.37 -16.49
N GLN A 112 -2.83 -6.62 -16.33
CA GLN A 112 -2.91 -7.58 -17.45
C GLN A 112 -3.92 -7.13 -18.50
N GLN A 113 -5.04 -6.53 -18.08
CA GLN A 113 -6.04 -5.93 -18.97
C GLN A 113 -5.63 -4.55 -19.54
N LYS A 114 -4.38 -4.11 -19.32
CA LYS A 114 -3.83 -2.82 -19.78
C LYS A 114 -4.61 -1.62 -19.23
N LEU A 115 -5.02 -1.71 -17.96
CA LEU A 115 -5.62 -0.62 -17.20
C LEU A 115 -4.61 -0.09 -16.16
N PRO A 116 -4.57 1.23 -15.90
CA PRO A 116 -3.73 1.82 -14.86
C PRO A 116 -4.08 1.33 -13.45
N VAL A 117 -3.10 1.41 -12.55
CA VAL A 117 -3.24 1.01 -11.13
C VAL A 117 -4.33 1.84 -10.45
N GLU A 118 -4.44 3.13 -10.77
CA GLU A 118 -5.45 4.03 -10.21
C GLU A 118 -6.87 3.53 -10.48
N ILE A 119 -7.10 2.86 -11.61
CA ILE A 119 -8.41 2.27 -11.90
C ILE A 119 -8.70 1.11 -10.97
N SER A 120 -7.73 0.21 -10.73
CA SER A 120 -7.94 -0.92 -9.80
C SER A 120 -8.29 -0.45 -8.39
N VAL A 121 -7.67 0.64 -7.92
CA VAL A 121 -7.98 1.24 -6.61
C VAL A 121 -9.45 1.64 -6.49
N HIS A 122 -10.08 2.12 -7.57
CA HIS A 122 -11.51 2.47 -7.55
C HIS A 122 -12.42 1.27 -7.26
N PHE A 123 -12.07 0.08 -7.76
CA PHE A 123 -12.82 -1.15 -7.51
C PHE A 123 -12.60 -1.63 -6.09
N VAL A 124 -11.36 -1.60 -5.62
CA VAL A 124 -11.01 -1.94 -4.24
C VAL A 124 -11.73 -1.02 -3.24
N ASN A 125 -11.76 0.29 -3.48
CA ASN A 125 -12.49 1.25 -2.64
C ASN A 125 -14.00 0.99 -2.62
N ALA A 126 -14.55 0.46 -3.71
CA ALA A 126 -15.96 0.08 -3.82
C ALA A 126 -16.26 -1.31 -3.21
N GLY A 127 -15.28 -1.97 -2.59
CA GLY A 127 -15.44 -3.27 -1.94
C GLY A 127 -15.23 -4.49 -2.86
N PHE A 128 -14.65 -4.29 -4.04
CA PHE A 128 -14.24 -5.38 -4.94
C PHE A 128 -12.73 -5.59 -4.83
N ASP A 129 -12.31 -6.07 -3.67
CA ASP A 129 -10.93 -6.21 -3.23
C ASP A 129 -10.31 -7.59 -3.49
N THR A 130 -11.07 -8.52 -4.07
CA THR A 130 -10.59 -9.83 -4.51
C THR A 130 -10.93 -10.06 -5.99
N VAL A 131 -10.21 -10.97 -6.65
CA VAL A 131 -10.47 -11.26 -8.07
C VAL A 131 -11.83 -11.97 -8.25
N GLU A 132 -12.30 -12.70 -7.23
CA GLU A 132 -13.60 -13.35 -7.19
C GLU A 132 -14.75 -12.34 -7.09
N THR A 133 -14.60 -11.30 -6.27
CA THR A 133 -15.65 -10.28 -6.12
C THR A 133 -15.81 -9.47 -7.41
N LEU A 134 -14.75 -9.29 -8.20
CA LEU A 134 -14.87 -8.71 -9.55
C LEU A 134 -15.81 -9.51 -10.47
N CYS A 135 -15.87 -10.83 -10.34
CA CYS A 135 -16.77 -11.67 -11.16
C CYS A 135 -18.26 -11.46 -10.85
N THR A 136 -18.59 -10.80 -9.73
CA THR A 136 -19.98 -10.46 -9.39
C THR A 136 -20.47 -9.20 -10.12
N LEU A 137 -19.56 -8.45 -10.73
CA LEU A 137 -19.87 -7.22 -11.45
C LEU A 137 -20.33 -7.51 -12.88
N SER A 138 -21.27 -6.69 -13.32
CA SER A 138 -21.61 -6.54 -14.74
C SER A 138 -21.11 -5.20 -15.26
N ALA A 139 -20.98 -5.06 -16.58
CA ALA A 139 -20.57 -3.80 -17.21
C ALA A 139 -21.49 -2.60 -16.85
N ASN A 140 -22.72 -2.85 -16.41
CA ASN A 140 -23.67 -1.81 -16.00
C ASN A 140 -23.28 -1.13 -14.68
N ALA A 141 -22.57 -1.83 -13.79
CA ALA A 141 -22.15 -1.30 -12.49
C ALA A 141 -20.94 -0.34 -12.59
N LEU A 142 -20.32 -0.25 -13.77
CA LEU A 142 -19.12 0.57 -13.99
C LEU A 142 -19.38 2.07 -13.74
N ASP A 143 -20.54 2.57 -14.14
CA ASP A 143 -20.90 3.98 -13.93
C ASP A 143 -21.11 4.30 -12.44
N ASP A 144 -21.56 3.33 -11.65
CA ASP A 144 -21.77 3.51 -10.21
C ASP A 144 -20.44 3.52 -9.45
N ILE A 145 -19.49 2.66 -9.84
CA ILE A 145 -18.12 2.65 -9.29
C ILE A 145 -17.39 3.96 -9.62
N GLU A 146 -17.54 4.47 -10.84
CA GLU A 146 -16.97 5.76 -11.25
C GLU A 146 -17.53 6.91 -10.41
N LYS A 147 -18.86 6.95 -10.21
CA LYS A 147 -19.52 7.95 -9.36
C LYS A 147 -19.11 7.83 -7.90
N PHE A 148 -19.05 6.63 -7.35
CA PHE A 148 -18.65 6.38 -5.96
C PHE A 148 -17.26 6.93 -5.65
N ASN A 149 -16.33 6.82 -6.61
CA ASN A 149 -14.97 7.33 -6.48
C ASN A 149 -14.82 8.82 -6.84
N ASN A 150 -15.91 9.53 -7.15
CA ASN A 150 -15.90 10.94 -7.58
C ASN A 150 -14.88 11.22 -8.70
N THR A 151 -14.75 10.28 -9.63
CA THR A 151 -13.76 10.34 -10.70
C THR A 151 -14.44 10.33 -12.07
N ARG A 152 -13.66 10.63 -13.10
CA ARG A 152 -14.10 10.46 -14.49
C ARG A 152 -13.06 9.70 -15.27
N TRP A 153 -13.40 8.50 -15.70
CA TRP A 153 -12.54 7.68 -16.52
C TRP A 153 -12.50 8.21 -17.94
N LEU A 154 -11.30 8.20 -18.52
CA LEU A 154 -11.11 8.55 -19.92
C LEU A 154 -11.88 7.57 -20.83
N PRO A 155 -12.39 8.01 -21.99
CA PRO A 155 -13.19 7.16 -22.87
C PRO A 155 -12.53 5.82 -23.22
N GLY A 156 -11.22 5.81 -23.48
CA GLY A 156 -10.48 4.57 -23.77
C GLY A 156 -10.42 3.60 -22.59
N HIS A 157 -10.37 4.11 -21.36
CA HIS A 157 -10.44 3.26 -20.16
C HIS A 157 -11.85 2.69 -19.98
N LYS A 158 -12.89 3.50 -20.21
CA LYS A 158 -14.28 3.02 -20.17
C LYS A 158 -14.53 1.88 -21.16
N VAL A 159 -14.05 2.02 -22.39
CA VAL A 159 -14.19 0.97 -23.41
C VAL A 159 -13.49 -0.31 -22.99
N ARG A 160 -12.25 -0.24 -22.50
CA ARG A 160 -11.52 -1.43 -22.00
C ARG A 160 -12.24 -2.06 -20.81
N LEU A 161 -12.72 -1.26 -19.87
CA LEU A 161 -13.50 -1.76 -18.73
C LEU A 161 -14.78 -2.46 -19.19
N GLN A 162 -15.56 -1.87 -20.10
CA GLN A 162 -16.74 -2.53 -20.65
C GLN A 162 -16.38 -3.87 -21.32
N GLN A 163 -15.33 -3.91 -22.14
CA GLN A 163 -14.87 -5.15 -22.78
C GLN A 163 -14.37 -6.20 -21.77
N THR A 164 -13.73 -5.76 -20.68
CA THR A 164 -13.27 -6.62 -19.60
C THR A 164 -14.46 -7.19 -18.83
N PHE A 165 -15.41 -6.35 -18.44
CA PHE A 165 -16.54 -6.74 -17.60
C PHE A 165 -17.70 -7.41 -18.35
N ASN A 166 -17.72 -7.34 -19.68
CA ASN A 166 -18.61 -8.16 -20.50
C ASN A 166 -18.23 -9.65 -20.50
N ASP A 167 -16.98 -9.99 -20.19
CA ASP A 167 -16.48 -11.38 -20.14
C ASP A 167 -15.55 -11.60 -18.93
N ILE A 168 -15.93 -11.03 -17.78
CA ILE A 168 -15.07 -10.98 -16.59
C ILE A 168 -14.69 -12.38 -16.10
N THR A 169 -15.66 -13.30 -16.07
CA THR A 169 -15.45 -14.67 -15.57
C THR A 169 -14.40 -15.43 -16.38
N SER A 170 -14.44 -15.31 -17.71
CA SER A 170 -13.44 -15.94 -18.59
C SER A 170 -12.07 -15.29 -18.41
N ARG A 171 -12.00 -13.96 -18.33
CA ARG A 171 -10.73 -13.24 -18.13
C ARG A 171 -10.08 -13.55 -16.80
N VAL A 172 -10.87 -13.65 -15.73
CA VAL A 172 -10.39 -14.04 -14.40
C VAL A 172 -9.88 -15.48 -14.41
N ARG A 173 -10.59 -16.41 -15.08
CA ARG A 173 -10.12 -17.79 -15.23
C ARG A 173 -8.77 -17.83 -15.94
N VAL A 174 -8.63 -17.16 -17.09
CA VAL A 174 -7.37 -17.10 -17.85
C VAL A 174 -6.26 -16.46 -17.02
N PHE A 175 -6.55 -15.40 -16.27
CA PHE A 175 -5.59 -14.77 -15.36
C PHE A 175 -5.06 -15.76 -14.31
N LYS A 176 -5.96 -16.51 -13.66
CA LYS A 176 -5.58 -17.51 -12.65
C LYS A 176 -4.74 -18.64 -13.27
N GLU A 177 -5.15 -19.18 -14.41
CA GLU A 177 -4.40 -20.22 -15.12
C GLU A 177 -2.98 -19.77 -15.47
N GLN A 178 -2.83 -18.57 -16.06
CA GLN A 178 -1.51 -18.03 -16.41
C GLN A 178 -0.62 -17.81 -15.18
N ARG A 179 -1.20 -17.36 -14.07
CA ARG A 179 -0.48 -17.15 -12.82
C ARG A 179 -0.04 -18.47 -12.20
N ASP A 180 -0.92 -19.47 -12.19
CA ASP A 180 -0.60 -20.81 -11.68
C ASP A 180 0.52 -21.48 -12.48
N ASP A 181 0.49 -21.33 -13.81
CA ASP A 181 1.54 -21.84 -14.69
C ASP A 181 2.87 -21.12 -14.46
N LEU A 182 2.84 -19.80 -14.24
CA LEU A 182 4.03 -19.04 -13.86
C LEU A 182 4.60 -19.53 -12.53
N ILE A 183 3.75 -19.71 -11.50
CA ILE A 183 4.15 -20.21 -10.18
C ILE A 183 4.78 -21.62 -10.30
N LYS A 184 4.18 -22.52 -11.08
CA LYS A 184 4.73 -23.86 -11.35
C LYS A 184 6.10 -23.77 -12.04
N SER A 185 6.24 -22.92 -13.05
CA SER A 185 7.51 -22.76 -13.80
C SER A 185 8.64 -22.23 -12.92
N VAL A 186 8.33 -21.33 -11.98
CA VAL A 186 9.30 -20.79 -11.02
C VAL A 186 9.70 -21.87 -10.03
N LYS A 187 8.74 -22.60 -9.44
CA LYS A 187 9.01 -23.71 -8.51
C LYS A 187 9.88 -24.80 -9.16
N HIS A 188 9.62 -25.15 -10.42
CA HIS A 188 10.43 -26.13 -11.14
C HIS A 188 11.88 -25.66 -11.36
N ARG A 189 12.12 -24.36 -11.57
CA ARG A 189 13.48 -23.81 -11.66
C ARG A 189 14.26 -23.87 -10.35
N PHE A 190 13.59 -23.80 -9.20
CA PHE A 190 14.25 -23.84 -7.90
C PHE A 190 14.45 -25.26 -7.36
N VAL A 191 13.62 -26.23 -7.75
CA VAL A 191 13.73 -27.63 -7.29
C VAL A 191 14.49 -28.52 -8.31
N GLY A 192 14.61 -28.08 -9.57
CA GLY A 192 15.17 -28.86 -10.68
C GLY A 192 16.66 -28.70 -10.98
N SER A 193 17.50 -28.23 -10.04
CA SER A 193 18.97 -28.22 -10.24
C SER A 193 19.61 -29.58 -9.95
N ALA A 194 19.14 -30.61 -10.67
CA ALA A 194 19.99 -31.73 -11.07
C ALA A 194 20.18 -31.57 -12.59
N THR A 195 21.42 -31.26 -12.99
CA THR A 195 21.87 -30.97 -14.37
C THR A 195 21.30 -31.90 -15.45
N PRO A 196 21.22 -31.41 -16.70
CA PRO A 196 22.23 -31.88 -17.64
C PRO A 196 22.95 -30.72 -18.37
N ARG A 197 24.27 -30.90 -18.48
CA ARG A 197 25.17 -30.08 -19.31
C ARG A 197 24.68 -30.05 -20.76
N LEU A 198 24.58 -28.86 -21.34
CA LEU A 198 24.79 -28.66 -22.77
C LEU A 198 25.73 -27.47 -22.96
N LEU A 199 27.00 -27.79 -23.17
CA LEU A 199 27.96 -26.89 -23.78
C LEU A 199 27.59 -26.76 -25.26
N ASN A 200 27.22 -25.57 -25.72
CA ASN A 200 27.29 -25.26 -27.14
C ASN A 200 28.10 -23.97 -27.35
N SER A 201 29.23 -24.22 -28.00
CA SER A 201 30.27 -23.35 -28.53
C SER A 201 29.78 -22.00 -29.08
N VAL A 202 30.39 -20.93 -28.57
CA VAL A 202 30.44 -19.61 -29.23
C VAL A 202 31.49 -19.69 -30.34
N VAL A 203 31.05 -19.67 -31.60
CA VAL A 203 31.93 -19.48 -32.76
C VAL A 203 31.94 -17.99 -33.12
N LEU A 204 33.05 -17.33 -32.84
CA LEU A 204 33.34 -15.93 -33.20
C LEU A 204 33.97 -15.88 -34.62
N PRO A 205 33.48 -15.04 -35.56
CA PRO A 205 34.16 -14.86 -36.84
C PRO A 205 35.39 -13.94 -36.71
N LYS A 206 36.47 -14.38 -37.36
CA LYS A 206 37.82 -13.82 -37.40
C LYS A 206 37.89 -12.53 -38.23
N VAL A 207 38.34 -11.44 -37.62
CA VAL A 207 38.70 -10.17 -38.28
C VAL A 207 40.01 -10.36 -39.05
N ALA A 208 40.00 -10.03 -40.34
CA ALA A 208 41.19 -9.93 -41.17
C ALA A 208 41.33 -8.47 -41.66
N SER A 209 42.35 -7.78 -41.17
CA SER A 209 42.76 -6.46 -41.64
C SER A 209 43.58 -6.58 -42.92
N PRO A 210 43.47 -5.63 -43.88
CA PRO A 210 44.56 -5.37 -44.80
C PRO A 210 45.16 -3.96 -44.64
N MET A 211 46.48 -4.02 -44.45
CA MET A 211 47.61 -3.18 -44.86
C MET A 211 47.39 -1.89 -45.71
N MET A 212 48.24 -0.92 -45.39
CA MET A 212 48.41 0.47 -45.86
C MET A 212 48.76 0.69 -47.34
N LEU A 213 48.47 1.88 -47.89
CA LEU A 213 49.42 2.78 -48.61
C LEU A 213 48.79 4.17 -48.90
N PRO A 214 49.60 5.26 -49.04
CA PRO A 214 49.14 6.66 -49.14
C PRO A 214 49.31 7.28 -50.55
N ALA A 215 48.53 8.32 -50.88
CA ALA A 215 48.90 9.34 -51.87
C ALA A 215 48.03 10.62 -51.75
N HIS A 216 48.68 11.77 -51.66
CA HIS A 216 48.11 13.12 -51.81
C HIS A 216 47.82 13.45 -53.28
N GLN A 217 46.75 14.21 -53.57
CA GLN A 217 46.71 15.37 -54.49
C GLN A 217 45.29 16.02 -54.52
N HIS A 218 45.23 17.36 -54.67
CA HIS A 218 44.07 18.26 -54.55
C HIS A 218 43.18 18.35 -55.84
N PRO A 219 42.26 19.36 -55.98
CA PRO A 219 40.79 19.41 -55.76
C PRO A 219 40.02 19.52 -57.13
N PRO A 220 38.73 19.96 -57.32
CA PRO A 220 37.75 20.66 -56.45
C PRO A 220 36.26 20.21 -56.56
N PHE A 221 35.38 20.95 -55.85
CA PHE A 221 33.91 21.07 -55.99
C PHE A 221 32.98 20.25 -55.06
N GLY A 222 32.16 21.00 -54.30
CA GLY A 222 30.73 20.71 -54.11
C GLY A 222 30.30 20.01 -52.83
N VAL A 223 30.17 20.74 -51.71
CA VAL A 223 29.47 20.26 -50.51
C VAL A 223 28.05 20.84 -50.48
N PRO A 224 27.00 20.00 -50.44
CA PRO A 224 25.74 20.36 -49.79
C PRO A 224 25.65 19.67 -48.42
N ARG A 225 25.78 20.45 -47.34
CA ARG A 225 25.43 20.02 -45.98
C ARG A 225 23.92 20.03 -45.83
N ARG A 226 23.30 18.86 -45.61
CA ARG A 226 21.91 18.78 -45.16
C ARG A 226 21.86 18.87 -43.63
N ALA A 227 21.10 19.85 -43.15
CA ALA A 227 21.03 20.29 -41.78
C ALA A 227 20.32 19.29 -40.84
N ALA A 228 20.82 19.26 -39.61
CA ALA A 228 20.22 18.60 -38.46
C ALA A 228 18.93 19.33 -38.03
N ASN A 229 17.87 18.56 -37.79
CA ASN A 229 16.61 19.05 -37.23
C ASN A 229 16.66 18.95 -35.70
N TYR A 230 17.00 20.03 -35.02
CA TYR A 230 16.55 20.30 -33.65
C TYR A 230 16.34 21.80 -33.50
N VAL A 231 15.12 22.23 -33.18
CA VAL A 231 14.81 23.60 -32.77
C VAL A 231 14.59 23.59 -31.26
N ALA A 232 15.50 24.23 -30.55
CA ALA A 232 15.28 24.69 -29.19
C ALA A 232 14.40 25.95 -29.23
N VAL A 233 13.32 25.98 -28.47
CA VAL A 233 12.53 27.19 -28.23
C VAL A 233 12.49 27.43 -26.73
N ASP A 234 13.39 28.29 -26.29
CA ASP A 234 13.26 29.01 -25.03
C ASP A 234 13.38 30.50 -25.37
N LYS A 235 12.25 31.19 -25.55
CA LYS A 235 12.14 32.66 -25.46
C LYS A 235 10.75 33.09 -25.01
N VAL A 236 10.77 33.73 -23.85
CA VAL A 236 9.77 34.60 -23.21
C VAL A 236 8.97 35.46 -24.21
N VAL A 237 7.64 35.41 -24.11
CA VAL A 237 6.71 36.33 -24.79
C VAL A 237 5.96 37.14 -23.73
N ARG A 238 6.11 38.47 -23.75
CA ARG A 238 5.27 39.42 -22.99
C ARG A 238 3.94 39.66 -23.75
N PRO A 239 2.81 39.89 -23.06
CA PRO A 239 1.51 40.09 -23.71
C PRO A 239 1.31 41.55 -24.16
N PRO A 240 0.54 41.82 -25.24
CA PRO A 240 0.13 43.17 -25.58
C PRO A 240 -1.17 43.55 -24.86
N TYR A 241 -1.17 44.76 -24.31
CA TYR A 241 -2.35 45.47 -23.82
C TYR A 241 -3.30 45.80 -24.98
N VAL A 242 -4.60 45.57 -24.78
CA VAL A 242 -5.68 46.05 -25.64
C VAL A 242 -6.55 47.02 -24.85
N TYR A 243 -6.54 48.29 -25.24
CA TYR A 243 -7.51 49.30 -24.80
C TYR A 243 -8.86 49.04 -25.48
N LYS A 244 -9.96 49.11 -24.70
CA LYS A 244 -11.30 49.36 -25.24
C LYS A 244 -11.83 50.68 -24.66
N ARG A 245 -12.47 51.43 -25.56
CA ARG A 245 -13.20 52.68 -25.34
C ARG A 245 -14.42 52.47 -24.46
#